data_AF-A0AAN7VRX2-F1
#
_entry.id   AF-A0AAN7VRX2-F1
#
_cell.length_a   1.000
_cell.length_b   1.000
_cell.length_c   1.000
_cell.angle_alpha   90.00
_cell.angle_beta   90.00
_cell.angle_gamma   90.00
#
_symmetry.space_group_name_H-M   'P 1'
#
loop_
_entity.id
_entity.type
_entity.pdbx_description
1 polymer ?
#
loop_
_entity_poly.entity_id
_entity_poly.type
_entity_poly.pdbx_seq_one_letter_code
_entity_poly.pdbx_strand_id
1 'polypeptide(L)' 'MVILGDFNARFGNEIIPMIKQRFNEKVINDNGELLINTCSLNKLRINNTYFNHKDQYTFTFEGAQIPN' A
#
# COMPACT_ATOMS: atom_id res chain seq x y z
N MET A 1 -7.40 -4.21 16.02
CA MET A 1 -6.92 -5.38 15.25
C MET A 1 -5.72 -4.95 14.44
N VAL A 2 -4.68 -5.77 14.38
CA VAL A 2 -3.50 -5.53 13.55
C VAL A 2 -3.34 -6.75 12.66
N ILE A 3 -3.24 -6.55 11.36
CA ILE A 3 -3.02 -7.60 10.36
C ILE A 3 -1.66 -7.31 9.72
N LEU A 4 -0.78 -8.30 9.75
CA LEU A 4 0.57 -8.22 9.22
C LEU A 4 0.79 -9.44 8.33
N GLY A 5 1.45 -9.25 7.20
CA GLY A 5 1.72 -10.32 6.25
C GLY A 5 2.21 -9.76 4.93
N ASP A 6 2.59 -10.67 4.04
CA ASP A 6 2.85 -10.34 2.65
C ASP A 6 1.52 -10.42 1.87
N PHE A 7 1.03 -9.26 1.45
CA PHE A 7 -0.21 -9.14 0.69
C PHE A 7 0.03 -9.12 -0.82
N ASN A 8 1.29 -9.10 -1.27
CA ASN A 8 1.65 -8.89 -2.67
C ASN A 8 0.84 -7.76 -3.33
N ALA A 9 0.71 -6.66 -2.59
CA ALA A 9 -0.18 -5.55 -2.89
C ALA A 9 0.62 -4.26 -3.08
N ARG A 10 0.35 -3.57 -4.18
CA ARG A 10 0.92 -2.27 -4.52
C ARG A 10 -0.19 -1.25 -4.45
N PHE A 11 -0.05 -0.24 -3.59
CA PHE A 11 -1.18 0.62 -3.19
C PHE A 11 -1.29 1.93 -3.94
N GLY A 12 -0.38 2.25 -4.87
CA GLY A 12 -0.28 3.61 -5.41
C GLY A 12 0.07 4.66 -4.34
N ASN A 13 0.11 5.92 -4.74
CA ASN A 13 0.47 7.05 -3.87
C ASN A 13 -0.62 8.10 -3.74
N GLU A 14 -1.82 7.85 -4.27
CA GLU A 14 -2.97 8.71 -3.97
C GLU A 14 -3.37 8.63 -2.50
N ILE A 15 -3.87 9.75 -1.96
CA ILE A 15 -4.36 9.81 -0.59
C ILE A 15 -5.80 9.30 -0.57
N ILE A 16 -6.07 8.33 0.30
CA ILE A 16 -7.43 7.90 0.61
C ILE A 16 -7.67 8.18 2.10
N PRO A 17 -8.50 9.18 2.45
CA PRO A 17 -8.70 9.59 3.83
C PRO A 17 -8.99 8.41 4.75
N MET A 18 -8.35 8.39 5.93
CA MET A 18 -8.44 7.33 6.95
C MET A 18 -7.87 5.95 6.56
N ILE A 19 -7.55 5.71 5.28
CA ILE A 19 -7.09 4.40 4.78
C ILE A 19 -5.60 4.42 4.46
N LYS A 20 -5.14 5.34 3.60
CA LYS A 20 -3.73 5.42 3.17
C LYS A 20 -3.28 6.84 2.85
N GLN A 21 -1.98 7.07 2.96
CA GLN A 21 -1.32 8.34 2.66
C GLN A 21 -0.35 8.20 1.47
N ARG A 22 0.29 9.31 1.09
CA ARG A 22 1.09 9.43 -0.13
C ARG A 22 2.49 8.81 -0.08
N PHE A 23 2.95 8.32 1.08
CA PHE A 23 4.33 7.85 1.23
C PHE A 23 4.46 6.40 0.79
N ASN A 24 4.21 6.18 -0.50
CA ASN A 24 4.30 4.89 -1.16
C ASN A 24 4.63 5.08 -2.65
N GLU A 25 4.89 3.97 -3.36
CA GLU A 25 5.12 3.98 -4.81
C GLU A 25 3.89 4.41 -5.63
N LYS A 26 4.08 4.84 -6.88
CA LYS A 26 2.98 5.27 -7.77
C LYS A 26 2.16 4.12 -8.33
N VAL A 27 2.71 2.91 -8.34
CA VAL A 27 2.06 1.76 -8.98
C VAL A 27 0.99 1.18 -8.07
N ILE A 28 -0.15 0.85 -8.67
CA ILE A 28 -1.24 0.13 -8.04
C ILE A 28 -1.44 -1.22 -8.77
N ASN A 29 -1.84 -2.25 -8.05
CA ASN A 29 -2.26 -3.53 -8.64
C ASN A 29 -3.60 -3.99 -8.03
N ASP A 30 -4.21 -5.01 -8.63
CA ASP A 30 -5.53 -5.54 -8.23
C ASP A 30 -5.58 -5.94 -6.74
N ASN A 31 -4.51 -6.54 -6.22
CA ASN A 31 -4.40 -6.87 -4.79
C ASN A 31 -4.39 -5.61 -3.91
N GLY A 32 -3.76 -4.53 -4.37
CA GLY A 32 -3.79 -3.22 -3.74
C GLY A 32 -5.19 -2.64 -3.66
N GLU A 33 -5.94 -2.67 -4.77
CA GLU A 33 -7.33 -2.21 -4.80
C GLU A 33 -8.22 -3.04 -3.87
N LEU A 34 -8.08 -4.37 -3.89
CA LEU A 34 -8.83 -5.27 -3.03
C LEU A 34 -8.54 -5.01 -1.54
N LEU A 35 -7.28 -4.78 -1.18
CA LEU A 35 -6.90 -4.49 0.20
C LEU A 35 -7.40 -3.12 0.65
N ILE A 36 -7.35 -2.10 -0.20
CA ILE A 36 -7.93 -0.77 0.06
C ILE A 36 -9.44 -0.89 0.35
N ASN A 37 -10.18 -1.63 -0.48
CA ASN A 37 -11.60 -1.88 -0.29
C ASN A 37 -11.88 -2.62 1.02
N THR A 38 -11.08 -3.65 1.32
CA THR A 38 -11.18 -4.39 2.57
C THR A 38 -10.95 -3.47 3.78
N CYS A 39 -9.94 -2.60 3.72
CA CYS A 39 -9.67 -1.61 4.77
C CYS A 39 -10.82 -0.60 4.93
N SER A 40 -11.41 -0.13 3.83
CA SER A 40 -12.56 0.77 3.84
C SER A 40 -13.76 0.17 4.58
N LEU A 41 -14.13 -1.07 4.24
CA LEU A 41 -15.27 -1.76 4.82
C LEU A 41 -15.07 -2.07 6.32
N ASN A 42 -13.82 -2.34 6.72
CA ASN A 42 -13.49 -2.74 8.09
C ASN A 42 -12.94 -1.60 8.96
N LYS A 43 -12.92 -0.36 8.45
CA LYS A 43 -12.35 0.83 9.14
C LYS A 43 -10.90 0.61 9.58
N LEU A 44 -10.11 -0.03 8.72
CA LEU A 44 -8.68 -0.29 8.91
C LEU A 44 -7.83 0.70 8.10
N ARG A 45 -6.56 0.80 8.47
CA ARG A 45 -5.59 1.72 7.90
C ARG A 45 -4.34 0.99 7.43
N ILE A 46 -3.84 1.33 6.24
CA ILE A 46 -2.60 0.81 5.67
C ILE A 46 -1.43 1.63 6.23
N ASN A 47 -0.87 1.16 7.34
CA ASN A 47 0.03 1.95 8.17
C ASN A 47 1.36 2.32 7.48
N ASN A 48 1.88 1.46 6.60
CA ASN A 48 3.17 1.68 5.91
C ASN A 48 3.17 2.93 5.01
N THR A 49 1.99 3.40 4.59
CA THR A 49 1.87 4.56 3.69
C THR A 49 1.94 5.92 4.41
N TYR A 50 1.96 5.93 5.75
CA TYR A 50 1.86 7.14 6.58
C TYR A 50 3.21 7.80 6.90
N PHE A 51 4.30 7.09 6.73
CA PHE A 51 5.63 7.60 7.09
C PHE A 51 6.49 7.74 5.86
N ASN A 52 7.19 8.88 5.77
CA ASN A 52 8.14 9.11 4.70
C ASN A 52 9.36 8.20 4.91
N HIS A 53 9.46 7.15 4.11
CA HIS A 53 10.59 6.24 4.10
C HIS A 53 11.53 6.59 2.95
N LYS A 54 12.80 6.17 3.04
CA LYS A 54 13.67 6.16 1.86
C LYS A 54 13.08 5.18 0.85
N ASP A 55 13.18 5.46 -0.45
CA ASP A 55 12.57 4.65 -1.51
C ASP A 55 12.90 3.15 -1.40
N GLN A 56 14.12 2.81 -0.96
CA GLN A 56 14.54 1.42 -0.70
C GLN A 56 13.71 0.66 0.35
N TYR A 57 13.00 1.36 1.23
CA TYR A 57 12.12 0.79 2.26
C TYR A 57 10.64 0.91 1.89
N THR A 58 10.32 1.50 0.74
CA THR A 58 8.96 1.57 0.20
C THR A 58 8.54 0.24 -0.41
N PHE A 59 9.52 -0.56 -0.86
CA PHE A 59 9.30 -1.87 -1.44
C PHE A 59 9.70 -2.97 -0.46
N THR A 60 8.88 -4.02 -0.38
CA THR A 60 9.22 -5.23 0.35
C THR A 60 9.94 -6.26 -0.52
N PHE A 61 10.00 -6.06 -1.85
CA PHE A 61 10.63 -6.97 -2.81
C PHE A 61 11.10 -6.23 -4.08
N GLU A 62 12.37 -6.39 -4.49
CA GLU A 62 12.99 -5.68 -5.63
C GLU A 62 12.68 -6.32 -7.01
N GLY A 63 12.09 -7.53 -7.06
CA GLY A 63 11.86 -8.27 -8.31
C GLY A 63 10.50 -8.06 -8.99
N ALA A 64 9.64 -7.20 -8.46
CA ALA A 64 8.33 -6.92 -9.06
C ALA A 64 8.51 -6.02 -10.29
N GLN A 65 8.35 -6.58 -11.49
CA GLN A 65 8.42 -5.81 -12.74
C GLN A 65 7.51 -4.59 -12.66
N ILE A 66 8.09 -3.41 -12.94
CA ILE A 66 7.34 -2.19 -13.19
C ILE A 66 6.82 -2.34 -14.63
N PRO A 67 5.50 -2.41 -14.87
CA PRO A 67 4.99 -2.39 -16.23
C PRO A 67 5.39 -1.05 -16.87
N ASN A 68 5.88 -1.11 -18.11
CA ASN A 68 6.24 0.06 -18.93
C ASN A 68 5.04 1.01 -19.12
#